data_AF-A0A843HGA4-F1
#
_entry.id   AF-A0A843HGA4-F1
#
_cell.length_a   1.000
_cell.length_b   1.000
_cell.length_c   1.000
_cell.angle_alpha   90.00
_cell.angle_beta   90.00
_cell.angle_gamma   90.00
#
_symmetry.space_group_name_H-M   'P 1'
#
loop_
_entity.id
_entity.type
_entity.pdbx_description
1 polymer ?
#
loop_
_entity_poly.entity_id
_entity_poly.type
_entity_poly.pdbx_seq_one_letter_code
_entity_poly.pdbx_strand_id
1 'polypeptide(L)' 'GIHLSGSRALGIVAQGETIAEAEKIAEEACQLIGGNVYHRRDVGTAALIQKRIDHMEEIRNE' A
#
# COMPACT_ATOMS: atom_id res chain seq x y z
N GLY A 1 12.80 5.66 20.30
CA GLY A 1 12.86 5.34 18.87
C GLY A 1 12.32 3.93 18.64
N ILE A 2 11.98 3.59 17.41
CA ILE A 2 11.39 2.28 17.05
C ILE A 2 12.52 1.24 16.89
N HIS A 3 12.37 0.04 17.46
CA HIS A 3 13.29 -1.10 17.27
C HIS A 3 12.60 -2.19 16.45
N LEU A 4 13.14 -2.50 15.27
CA LEU A 4 12.58 -3.50 14.35
C LEU A 4 13.35 -4.81 14.50
N SER A 5 12.66 -5.92 14.76
CA SER A 5 13.29 -7.25 14.89
C SER A 5 13.52 -7.96 13.55
N GLY A 6 12.98 -7.44 12.45
CA GLY A 6 13.09 -8.04 11.13
C GLY A 6 12.28 -7.32 10.04
N SER A 7 12.08 -8.00 8.91
CA SER A 7 11.27 -7.50 7.79
C SER A 7 9.77 -7.55 8.11
N ARG A 8 8.97 -6.64 7.51
CA ARG A 8 7.51 -6.51 7.76
C ARG A 8 7.16 -6.28 9.23
N ALA A 9 7.88 -5.37 9.86
CA ALA A 9 7.73 -5.06 11.28
C ALA A 9 6.43 -4.32 11.63
N LEU A 10 5.76 -3.69 10.66
CA LEU A 10 4.53 -2.92 10.85
C LEU A 10 3.52 -3.25 9.74
N GLY A 11 2.24 -3.29 10.09
CA GLY A 11 1.12 -3.36 9.16
C GLY A 11 0.17 -2.18 9.43
N ILE A 12 -0.04 -1.35 8.42
CA ILE A 12 -0.99 -0.24 8.48
C ILE A 12 -2.13 -0.56 7.53
N VAL A 13 -3.36 -0.41 8.02
CA VAL A 13 -4.58 -0.65 7.26
C VAL A 13 -5.49 0.55 7.48
N ALA A 14 -6.14 1.00 6.41
CA ALA A 14 -7.15 2.04 6.44
C ALA A 14 -8.38 1.58 5.65
N GLN A 15 -9.51 2.22 5.95
CA GLN A 15 -10.78 1.98 5.30
C GLN A 15 -11.34 3.34 4.83
N GLY A 16 -12.02 3.33 3.68
CA GLY A 16 -12.73 4.47 3.11
C GLY A 16 -13.87 3.98 2.22
N GLU A 17 -14.70 4.89 1.73
CA GLU A 17 -15.77 4.57 0.77
C GLU A 17 -15.19 4.15 -0.59
N THR A 18 -13.96 4.58 -0.88
CA THR A 18 -13.22 4.19 -2.08
C THR A 18 -11.81 3.70 -1.74
N ILE A 19 -11.21 2.92 -2.63
CA ILE A 19 -9.81 2.47 -2.47
C ILE A 19 -8.85 3.67 -2.46
N ALA A 20 -9.13 4.72 -3.24
CA ALA A 20 -8.32 5.94 -3.27
C ALA A 20 -8.35 6.68 -1.93
N GLU A 21 -9.51 6.74 -1.27
CA GLU A 21 -9.63 7.31 0.07
C GLU A 21 -8.88 6.46 1.11
N ALA A 22 -9.06 5.13 1.08
CA ALA A 22 -8.35 4.22 1.97
C ALA A 22 -6.81 4.30 1.78
N GLU A 23 -6.34 4.37 0.55
CA GLU A 23 -4.93 4.53 0.21
C GLU A 23 -4.36 5.84 0.77
N LYS A 24 -5.06 6.96 0.55
CA LYS A 24 -4.66 8.26 1.09
C LYS A 24 -4.53 8.24 2.62
N ILE A 25 -5.52 7.69 3.32
CA ILE A 25 -5.48 7.59 4.80
C ILE A 25 -4.31 6.71 5.26
N ALA A 26 -4.07 5.58 4.59
CA ALA A 26 -2.95 4.70 4.91
C ALA A 26 -1.59 5.39 4.71
N GLU A 27 -1.42 6.13 3.61
CA GLU A 27 -0.20 6.86 3.31
C GLU A 27 0.04 8.01 4.31
N GLU A 28 -0.99 8.76 4.68
CA GLU A 28 -0.92 9.79 5.72
C GLU A 28 -0.50 9.16 7.08
N ALA A 29 -1.06 8.00 7.44
CA ALA A 29 -0.65 7.28 8.65
C ALA A 29 0.80 6.79 8.60
N CYS A 30 1.28 6.32 7.44
CA CYS A 30 2.69 5.94 7.24
C CYS A 30 3.64 7.11 7.51
N GLN A 31 3.29 8.32 7.08
CA GLN A 31 4.14 9.52 7.24
C GLN A 31 4.33 9.96 8.69
N LEU A 32 3.41 9.58 9.58
CA LEU A 32 3.50 9.87 11.02
C LEU A 32 4.52 8.97 11.74
N ILE A 33 5.00 7.91 11.10
CA ILE A 33 5.96 6.99 11.70
C ILE A 33 7.37 7.57 11.60
N GLY A 34 7.92 8.00 12.73
CA GLY A 34 9.31 8.44 12.85
C GLY A 34 10.28 7.27 13.02
N GLY A 35 11.40 7.29 12.30
CA GLY A 35 12.51 6.34 12.44
C GLY A 35 13.02 5.82 11.10
N ASN A 36 13.97 4.88 11.13
CA ASN A 36 14.49 4.22 9.92
C ASN A 36 13.51 3.13 9.45
N VAL A 37 12.34 3.55 8.98
CA VAL A 37 11.30 2.69 8.41
C VAL A 37 11.17 2.95 6.91
N TYR A 38 10.89 1.91 6.15
CA TYR A 38 10.60 1.99 4.72
C TYR A 38 9.28 1.27 4.45
N HIS A 39 8.46 1.85 3.58
CA HIS A 39 7.22 1.27 3.11
C HIS A 39 7.03 1.48 1.61
N ARG A 40 6.11 0.71 1.02
CA ARG A 40 5.68 0.88 -0.37
C ARG A 40 4.63 1.96 -0.47
N ARG A 41 4.83 2.92 -1.37
CA ARG A 41 3.91 4.05 -1.64
C ARG A 41 2.96 3.82 -2.82
N ASP A 42 3.08 2.69 -3.49
CA ASP A 42 2.28 2.36 -4.67
C ASP A 42 1.08 1.47 -4.34
N VAL A 43 0.96 1.00 -3.09
CA VAL A 43 -0.08 0.08 -2.63
C VAL A 43 -1.43 0.78 -2.67
N GLY A 44 -2.40 0.22 -3.39
CA GLY A 44 -3.73 0.80 -3.51
C GLY A 44 -3.85 1.95 -4.52
N THR A 45 -2.75 2.38 -5.15
CA THR A 45 -2.80 3.41 -6.20
C THR A 45 -3.59 2.92 -7.42
N ALA A 46 -4.32 3.82 -8.06
CA ALA A 46 -5.09 3.52 -9.27
C ALA A 46 -4.20 2.90 -10.37
N ALA A 47 -2.96 3.40 -10.52
CA ALA A 47 -2.01 2.87 -11.49
C ALA A 47 -1.60 1.42 -11.19
N LEU A 48 -1.32 1.08 -9.93
CA LEU A 48 -0.97 -0.29 -9.56
C LEU A 48 -2.19 -1.23 -9.72
N ILE A 49 -3.38 -0.77 -9.36
CA ILE A 49 -4.62 -1.53 -9.52
C ILE A 49 -4.88 -1.81 -10.99
N GLN A 50 -4.80 -0.79 -11.86
CA GLN A 50 -4.99 -0.97 -13.30
C GLN A 50 -3.98 -1.96 -13.88
N LYS A 51 -2.70 -1.82 -13.52
CA LYS A 51 -1.65 -2.77 -13.92
C LYS A 51 -1.99 -4.22 -13.53
N ARG A 52 -2.62 -4.45 -12.37
CA ARG A 52 -3.04 -5.78 -11.93
C ARG A 52 -4.26 -6.28 -12.69
N ILE A 53 -5.21 -5.41 -13.02
CA ILE A 53 -6.37 -5.73 -13.86
C ILE A 53 -5.89 -6.15 -15.25
N ASP A 54 -5.10 -5.31 -15.91
CA ASP A 54 -4.58 -5.56 -17.27
C ASP A 54 -3.83 -6.90 -17.35
N HIS A 55 -2.97 -7.17 -16.37
CA HIS A 55 -2.22 -8.42 -16.31
C HIS A 55 -3.14 -9.65 -16.15
N MET A 56 -4.20 -9.55 -15.36
CA MET A 56 -5.16 -10.64 -15.21
C MET A 56 -6.05 -10.81 -16.45
N GLU A 57 -6.33 -9.74 -17.19
CA GLU A 57 -7.02 -9.83 -18.48
C GLU A 57 -6.15 -10.52 -19.53
N GLU A 58 -4.85 -10.20 -19.57
CA GLU A 58 -3.87 -10.88 -20.43
C GLU A 58 -3.85 -12.39 -20.15
N ILE A 59 -3.66 -12.80 -18.89
CA ILE A 59 -3.65 -14.22 -18.49
C ILE A 59 -4.94 -14.96 -18.87
N ARG A 60 -6.10 -14.28 -18.82
CA ARG A 60 -7.41 -14.91 -19.08
C ARG A 60 -7.73 -15.05 -20.55
N ASN A 61 -7.07 -14.30 -21.42
CA ASN A 61 -7.27 -14.32 -22.87
C ASN A 61 -6.26 -15.24 -23.60
N GLU A 62 -5.42 -15.96 -22.85
CA GLU A 62 -4.56 -17.07 -23.30
C GLU A 62 -5.24 -18.43 -23.12
#